data_AF-K9KC71-F1
#
_entry.id   AF-K9KC71-F1
#
_cell.length_a   1.000
_cell.length_b   1.000
_cell.length_c   1.000
_cell.angle_alpha   90.00
_cell.angle_beta   90.00
_cell.angle_gamma   90.00
#
_symmetry.space_group_name_H-M   'P 1'
#
loop_
_entity.id
_entity.type
_entity.pdbx_description
1 polymer ?
#
loop_
_entity_poly.entity_id
_entity_poly.type
_entity_poly.pdbx_seq_one_letter_code
_entity_poly.pdbx_strand_id
1 'polypeptide(L)'
;NTTASIQVLQEVSMSRYIPHPFLVVSVTLTSVSTENGITLKMPQQARDAESIMLNLAGQLIMMQRDRSGPQIREKDSHPNQRKLLPFCPPVVLAQSVENVWTTCRANKQKRHLLEALWLSCGGAGMKVWLPLFPRDHRKPHSFLSQRIMLPFHINIYP
;
A
#
# COMPACT_ATOMS: atom_id res chain seq x y z
N ASN A 1 6.25 2.76 36.45
CA ASN A 1 7.29 2.47 35.43
C ASN A 1 6.66 1.80 34.24
N THR A 2 6.47 2.54 33.15
CA THR A 2 5.96 2.00 31.87
C THR A 2 7.16 1.50 31.06
N THR A 3 7.33 0.19 30.94
CA THR A 3 8.38 -0.43 30.13
C THR A 3 7.85 -0.68 28.73
N ALA A 4 8.51 -0.14 27.70
CA ALA A 4 8.26 -0.48 26.30
C ALA A 4 9.23 -1.59 25.87
N SER A 5 8.74 -2.60 25.15
CA SER A 5 9.56 -3.64 24.53
C SER A 5 9.51 -3.51 23.01
N ILE A 6 10.63 -3.81 22.35
CA ILE A 6 10.75 -3.83 20.89
C ILE A 6 11.00 -5.26 20.47
N GLN A 7 10.27 -5.72 19.46
CA GLN A 7 10.42 -7.04 18.87
C GLN A 7 10.57 -6.89 17.36
N VAL A 8 11.58 -7.58 16.79
CA VAL A 8 11.71 -7.70 15.33
C VAL A 8 10.60 -8.62 14.83
N LEU A 9 9.75 -8.08 13.96
CA LEU A 9 8.64 -8.83 13.36
C LEU A 9 9.08 -9.58 12.10
N GLN A 10 9.77 -8.90 11.19
CA GLN A 10 10.19 -9.45 9.91
C GLN A 10 11.41 -8.71 9.38
N GLU A 11 12.36 -9.44 8.81
CA GLU A 11 13.43 -8.87 8.00
C GLU A 11 13.09 -9.08 6.52
N VAL A 12 13.16 -8.00 5.74
CA VAL A 12 12.86 -8.02 4.31
C VAL A 12 14.02 -7.40 3.56
N SER A 13 14.74 -8.21 2.79
CA SER A 13 15.82 -7.71 1.95
C SER A 13 15.27 -7.00 0.72
N MET A 14 15.74 -5.76 0.52
CA MET A 14 15.39 -4.92 -0.63
C MET A 14 16.50 -4.84 -1.67
N SER A 15 17.62 -5.53 -1.47
CA SER A 15 18.82 -5.42 -2.31
C SER A 15 18.57 -5.78 -3.78
N ARG A 16 17.62 -6.67 -4.04
CA ARG A 16 17.20 -7.03 -5.40
C ARG A 16 16.52 -5.87 -6.16
N TYR A 17 15.91 -4.94 -5.45
CA TYR A 17 15.08 -3.87 -6.03
C TYR A 17 15.71 -2.49 -5.94
N ILE A 18 16.78 -2.35 -5.15
CA ILE A 18 17.51 -1.10 -4.94
C ILE A 18 18.85 -1.22 -5.67
N PRO A 19 19.03 -0.58 -6.84
CA PRO A 19 20.31 -0.62 -7.57
C PRO A 19 21.46 0.01 -6.77
N HIS A 20 21.15 1.06 -6.00
CA HIS A 20 22.12 1.76 -5.17
C HIS A 20 21.42 2.38 -3.94
N PRO A 21 21.96 2.25 -2.71
CA PRO A 21 21.29 2.73 -1.49
C PRO A 21 21.02 4.25 -1.50
N PHE A 22 21.88 5.06 -2.11
CA PHE A 22 21.66 6.53 -2.26
C PHE A 22 20.41 6.92 -3.07
N LEU A 23 19.80 5.97 -3.80
CA LEU A 23 18.55 6.25 -4.51
C LEU A 23 17.34 6.23 -3.56
N VAL A 24 17.45 5.65 -2.37
CA VAL A 24 16.32 5.54 -1.44
C VAL A 24 16.04 6.90 -0.80
N VAL A 25 14.98 7.55 -1.25
CA VAL A 25 14.52 8.85 -0.72
C VAL A 25 13.61 8.64 0.48
N SER A 26 12.71 7.65 0.40
CA SER A 26 11.78 7.36 1.50
C SER A 26 11.29 5.92 1.50
N VAL A 27 10.90 5.45 2.69
CA VAL A 27 10.29 4.15 2.94
C VAL A 27 9.02 4.37 3.74
N THR A 28 7.88 3.89 3.24
CA THR A 28 6.58 4.05 3.90
C THR A 28 5.89 2.71 4.07
N LEU A 29 5.57 2.37 5.32
CA LEU A 29 4.70 1.25 5.66
C LEU A 29 3.25 1.70 5.57
N THR A 30 2.43 0.99 4.80
CA THR A 30 1.02 1.38 4.63
C THR A 30 0.09 0.17 4.46
N SER A 31 -1.16 0.37 4.83
CA SER A 31 -2.24 -0.61 4.60
C SER A 31 -2.90 -0.48 3.23
N VAL A 32 -2.47 0.50 2.42
CA VAL A 32 -2.86 0.62 1.01
C VAL A 32 -2.41 -0.64 0.26
N SER A 33 -3.20 -1.09 -0.70
CA SER A 33 -2.91 -2.29 -1.50
C SER A 33 -3.48 -2.12 -2.91
N THR A 34 -2.87 -2.73 -3.92
CA THR A 34 -3.32 -2.71 -5.32
C THR A 34 -4.67 -3.41 -5.54
N GLU A 35 -5.05 -4.34 -4.65
CA GLU A 35 -6.05 -5.39 -4.94
C GLU A 35 -7.20 -5.52 -3.92
N ASN A 36 -7.24 -4.72 -2.84
CA ASN A 36 -8.25 -4.90 -1.77
C ASN A 36 -9.32 -3.80 -1.70
N GLY A 37 -9.95 -3.45 -2.83
CA GLY A 37 -11.19 -2.66 -2.83
C GLY A 37 -12.41 -3.44 -2.31
N ILE A 38 -12.35 -4.79 -2.25
CA ILE A 38 -13.54 -5.65 -2.09
C ILE A 38 -13.55 -6.48 -0.78
N THR A 39 -12.42 -6.74 -0.13
CA THR A 39 -12.35 -7.56 1.09
C THR A 39 -12.57 -6.75 2.38
N LEU A 40 -13.65 -5.97 2.43
CA LEU A 40 -14.13 -5.28 3.63
C LEU A 40 -15.10 -6.16 4.45
N LYS A 41 -14.67 -7.37 4.81
CA LYS A 41 -15.34 -8.22 5.82
C LYS A 41 -14.44 -8.57 6.99
N MET A 42 -13.41 -7.77 7.29
CA MET A 42 -12.64 -7.94 8.52
C MET A 42 -12.93 -6.78 9.49
N PRO A 43 -13.34 -7.06 10.74
CA PRO A 43 -13.54 -6.02 11.74
C PRO A 43 -12.24 -5.27 12.00
N GLN A 44 -12.39 -4.03 12.48
CA GLN A 44 -11.35 -3.04 12.78
C GLN A 44 -10.31 -3.51 13.83
N GLN A 45 -9.54 -4.55 13.54
CA GLN A 45 -8.20 -4.67 14.09
C GLN A 45 -7.29 -3.77 13.26
N ALA A 46 -6.38 -3.07 13.93
CA ALA A 46 -5.35 -2.23 13.31
C ALA A 46 -4.88 -2.92 12.03
N ARG A 47 -5.10 -2.30 10.86
CA ARG A 47 -4.64 -2.90 9.60
C ARG A 47 -3.13 -3.03 9.75
N ASP A 48 -2.65 -4.26 9.91
CA ASP A 48 -1.22 -4.54 9.85
C ASP A 48 -0.68 -3.89 8.56
N ALA A 49 0.57 -3.40 8.59
CA ALA A 49 1.16 -2.82 7.39
C ALA A 49 1.19 -3.89 6.29
N GLU A 50 0.36 -3.73 5.26
CA GLU A 50 0.18 -4.69 4.17
C GLU A 50 1.17 -4.48 3.04
N SER A 51 1.78 -3.30 2.98
CA SER A 51 2.66 -2.92 1.91
C SER A 51 3.78 -2.02 2.37
N ILE A 52 4.88 -2.09 1.60
CA ILE A 52 6.04 -1.24 1.72
C ILE A 52 6.10 -0.43 0.42
N MET A 53 6.08 0.89 0.53
CA MET A 53 6.35 1.79 -0.58
C MET A 53 7.77 2.32 -0.46
N LEU A 54 8.50 2.33 -1.57
CA LEU A 54 9.86 2.83 -1.66
C LEU A 54 9.91 3.91 -2.75
N ASN A 55 10.37 5.10 -2.41
CA ASN A 55 10.70 6.12 -3.39
C ASN A 55 12.19 6.00 -3.74
N LEU A 56 12.47 5.56 -4.96
CA LEU A 56 13.81 5.42 -5.52
C LEU A 56 14.09 6.58 -6.48
N ALA A 57 14.60 7.70 -5.97
CA ALA A 57 14.92 8.91 -6.74
C ALA A 57 13.79 9.35 -7.71
N GLY A 58 12.54 9.33 -7.24
CA GLY A 58 11.35 9.69 -8.00
C GLY A 58 10.60 8.49 -8.60
N GLN A 59 11.19 7.30 -8.62
CA GLN A 59 10.48 6.08 -8.99
C GLN A 59 9.82 5.46 -7.76
N LEU A 60 8.50 5.57 -7.68
CA LEU A 60 7.74 4.98 -6.57
C LEU A 60 7.40 3.53 -6.90
N ILE A 61 7.91 2.60 -6.10
CA ILE A 61 7.57 1.18 -6.16
C ILE A 61 6.82 0.75 -4.90
N MET A 62 5.98 -0.28 -5.05
CA MET A 62 5.16 -0.82 -3.98
C MET A 62 5.27 -2.34 -3.94
N MET A 63 5.64 -2.87 -2.78
CA MET A 63 5.63 -4.30 -2.47
C MET A 63 4.45 -4.59 -1.57
N GLN A 64 3.73 -5.68 -1.83
CA GLN A 64 2.56 -6.07 -1.05
C GLN A 64 2.69 -7.48 -0.52
N ARG A 65 2.08 -7.75 0.63
CA ARG A 65 1.99 -9.12 1.15
C ARG A 65 1.19 -10.00 0.21
N ASP A 66 1.75 -11.17 -0.11
CA ASP A 66 1.09 -12.20 -0.90
C ASP A 66 -0.01 -12.85 -0.06
N ARG A 67 -1.27 -12.52 -0.39
CA ARG A 67 -2.45 -13.09 0.23
C ARG A 67 -3.14 -14.17 -0.61
N SER A 68 -2.51 -14.63 -1.68
CA SER A 68 -3.05 -15.68 -2.54
C SER A 68 -2.67 -17.10 -2.08
N GLY A 69 -1.65 -17.21 -1.24
CA GLY A 69 -1.09 -18.49 -0.80
C GLY A 69 -1.96 -19.30 0.18
N PRO A 70 -1.75 -20.62 0.27
CA PRO A 70 -2.50 -21.53 1.14
C PRO A 70 -2.36 -21.20 2.64
N GLN A 71 -1.34 -20.44 3.04
CA GLN A 71 -1.09 -20.04 4.44
C GLN A 71 -2.20 -19.16 5.05
N ILE A 72 -3.13 -18.64 4.24
CA ILE A 72 -4.30 -17.88 4.74
C ILE A 72 -5.47 -18.79 5.12
N ARG A 73 -5.46 -20.05 4.67
CA ARG A 73 -6.56 -20.99 4.93
C ARG A 73 -6.43 -21.72 6.26
N GLU A 74 -5.29 -21.62 6.94
CA GLU A 74 -5.11 -22.22 8.27
C GLU A 74 -5.70 -21.31 9.34
N LYS A 75 -6.97 -21.56 9.66
CA LYS A 75 -7.73 -20.86 10.71
C LYS A 75 -7.34 -21.30 12.14
N ASP A 76 -6.38 -22.23 12.26
CA ASP A 76 -6.06 -22.96 13.50
C ASP A 76 -4.65 -22.67 14.05
N SER A 77 -3.91 -21.69 13.52
CA SER A 77 -2.61 -21.33 14.08
C SER A 77 -2.76 -20.60 15.41
N HIS A 78 -2.16 -21.12 16.47
CA HIS A 78 -2.06 -20.49 17.79
C HIS A 78 -1.71 -18.98 17.67
N PRO A 79 -2.32 -18.10 18.48
CA PRO A 79 -2.14 -16.65 18.39
C PRO A 79 -0.68 -16.16 18.56
N ASN A 80 0.20 -17.01 19.10
CA ASN A 80 1.62 -16.73 19.31
C ASN A 80 2.54 -17.03 18.11
N GLN A 81 2.04 -17.56 16.99
CA GLN A 81 2.85 -17.84 15.79
C GLN A 81 2.21 -17.27 14.52
N ARG A 82 1.89 -15.96 14.49
CA ARG A 82 1.57 -15.29 13.22
C ARG A 82 2.81 -15.24 12.34
N LYS A 83 2.97 -16.24 11.48
CA LYS A 83 3.97 -16.23 10.41
C LYS A 83 3.60 -15.10 9.44
N LEU A 84 4.45 -14.09 9.33
CA LEU A 84 4.19 -12.96 8.44
C LEU A 84 4.30 -13.39 6.99
N LEU A 85 3.35 -12.95 6.18
CA LEU A 85 3.27 -13.31 4.76
C LEU A 85 4.47 -12.73 3.99
N PRO A 86 4.97 -13.44 2.96
CA PRO A 86 5.99 -12.91 2.08
C PRO A 86 5.44 -11.75 1.24
N PHE A 87 6.34 -10.96 0.64
CA PHE A 87 5.94 -9.91 -0.29
C PHE A 87 6.02 -10.39 -1.74
N CYS A 88 5.02 -10.02 -2.54
CA CYS A 88 5.05 -10.13 -4.00
C CYS A 88 6.17 -9.24 -4.59
N PRO A 89 6.63 -9.52 -5.83
CA PRO A 89 7.49 -8.61 -6.57
C PRO A 89 6.90 -7.19 -6.60
N PRO A 90 7.74 -6.13 -6.51
CA PRO A 90 7.26 -4.76 -6.50
C PRO A 90 6.58 -4.38 -7.81
N VAL A 91 5.59 -3.50 -7.71
CA VAL A 91 4.97 -2.81 -8.84
C VAL A 91 5.40 -1.35 -8.83
N VAL A 92 5.76 -0.83 -10.00
CA VAL A 92 6.01 0.62 -10.18
C VAL A 92 4.66 1.33 -10.22
N LEU A 93 4.43 2.26 -9.29
CA LEU A 93 3.20 3.04 -9.22
C LEU A 93 3.27 4.32 -10.05
N ALA A 94 4.40 5.03 -9.99
CA ALA A 94 4.59 6.31 -10.65
C ALA A 94 6.08 6.68 -10.78
N GLN A 95 6.35 7.66 -11.64
CA GLN A 95 7.66 8.28 -11.86
C GLN A 95 7.61 9.76 -11.47
N SER A 96 8.80 10.35 -11.27
CA SER A 96 9.01 11.74 -10.87
C SER A 96 8.34 12.11 -9.54
N VAL A 97 8.12 11.14 -8.66
CA VAL A 97 7.42 11.33 -7.39
C VAL A 97 8.32 12.08 -6.40
N GLU A 98 7.94 13.30 -6.07
CA GLU A 98 8.60 14.12 -5.05
C GLU A 98 8.01 13.86 -3.68
N ASN A 99 6.68 13.72 -3.60
CA ASN A 99 5.96 13.60 -2.34
C ASN A 99 4.84 12.56 -2.43
N VAL A 100 4.60 11.88 -1.31
CA VAL A 100 3.57 10.85 -1.16
C VAL A 100 2.76 11.14 0.08
N TRP A 101 1.43 11.17 -0.06
CA TRP A 101 0.51 11.33 1.06
C TRP A 101 -0.54 10.23 1.08
N THR A 102 -0.73 9.67 2.27
CA THR A 102 -1.81 8.73 2.58
C THR A 102 -2.68 9.30 3.67
N THR A 103 -3.98 9.11 3.58
CA THR A 103 -4.90 9.51 4.65
C THR A 103 -4.82 8.54 5.83
N CYS A 104 -4.53 9.07 7.03
CA CYS A 104 -4.42 8.28 8.26
C CYS A 104 -5.69 8.28 9.13
N ARG A 105 -6.70 9.11 8.80
CA ARG A 105 -7.92 9.28 9.62
C ARG A 105 -9.07 8.47 9.06
N ALA A 106 -9.68 7.62 9.88
CA ALA A 106 -10.87 6.87 9.48
C ALA A 106 -12.10 7.78 9.32
N ASN A 107 -12.68 7.84 8.12
CA ASN A 107 -13.96 8.48 7.84
C ASN A 107 -14.90 7.54 7.04
N LYS A 108 -15.86 6.92 7.74
CA LYS A 108 -16.78 5.93 7.18
C LYS A 108 -17.63 6.45 6.02
N GLN A 109 -17.84 7.78 5.91
CA GLN A 109 -18.64 8.43 4.87
C GLN A 109 -17.87 8.69 3.58
N LYS A 110 -16.53 8.80 3.65
CA LYS A 110 -15.67 9.11 2.49
C LYS A 110 -14.61 8.04 2.26
N ARG A 111 -15.02 6.77 2.24
CA ARG A 111 -14.12 5.59 2.11
C ARG A 111 -13.16 5.69 0.92
N HIS A 112 -13.63 6.20 -0.22
CA HIS A 112 -12.81 6.42 -1.42
C HIS A 112 -11.57 7.29 -1.16
N LEU A 113 -11.70 8.30 -0.30
CA LEU A 113 -10.60 9.21 0.03
C LEU A 113 -9.65 8.62 1.07
N LEU A 114 -10.11 7.66 1.88
CA LEU A 114 -9.31 7.04 2.93
C LEU A 114 -8.24 6.09 2.43
N GLU A 115 -8.48 5.51 1.26
CA GLU A 115 -7.57 4.56 0.65
C GLU A 115 -6.90 5.17 -0.59
N ALA A 116 -7.08 6.47 -0.78
CA ALA A 116 -6.42 7.24 -1.81
C ALA A 116 -4.94 7.41 -1.46
N LEU A 117 -4.09 7.21 -2.47
CA LEU A 117 -2.69 7.60 -2.42
C LEU A 117 -2.52 8.85 -3.28
N TRP A 118 -2.03 9.92 -2.69
CA TRP A 118 -1.78 11.19 -3.39
C TRP A 118 -0.29 11.32 -3.67
N LEU A 119 0.04 11.68 -4.90
CA LEU A 119 1.41 11.76 -5.39
C LEU A 119 1.64 13.14 -5.99
N SER A 120 2.66 13.86 -5.52
CA SER A 120 3.20 15.00 -6.27
C SER A 120 4.28 14.49 -7.20
N CYS A 121 4.12 14.69 -8.51
CA CYS A 121 5.07 14.24 -9.52
C CYS A 121 5.84 15.42 -10.17
N GLY A 122 6.07 16.50 -9.41
CA GLY A 122 6.75 17.71 -9.88
C GLY A 122 6.07 18.31 -11.12
N GLY A 123 6.85 18.51 -12.18
CA GLY A 123 6.36 19.06 -13.46
C GLY A 123 5.28 18.21 -14.15
N ALA A 124 5.12 16.93 -13.78
CA ALA A 124 4.03 16.08 -14.27
C ALA A 124 2.70 16.27 -13.50
N GLY A 125 2.65 17.21 -12.56
CA GLY A 125 1.47 17.53 -11.76
C GLY A 125 1.21 16.52 -10.64
N MET A 126 0.01 16.57 -10.08
CA MET A 126 -0.42 15.61 -9.06
C MET A 126 -1.06 14.40 -9.71
N LYS A 127 -0.97 13.26 -9.02
CA LYS A 127 -1.70 12.05 -9.35
C LYS A 127 -2.39 11.53 -8.09
N VAL A 128 -3.60 10.99 -8.24
CA VAL A 128 -4.26 10.23 -7.19
C VAL A 128 -4.49 8.81 -7.65
N TRP A 129 -4.17 7.87 -6.79
CA TRP A 129 -4.45 6.46 -7.00
C TRP A 129 -5.62 6.05 -6.13
N LEU A 130 -6.81 5.96 -6.74
CA LEU A 130 -8.08 5.76 -6.05
C LEU A 130 -8.55 4.31 -6.12
N PRO A 131 -9.15 3.77 -5.04
CA PRO A 131 -9.91 2.53 -5.09
C PRO A 131 -11.15 2.65 -5.98
N LEU A 132 -11.34 1.67 -6.86
CA LEU A 132 -12.56 1.42 -7.60
C LEU A 132 -13.43 0.47 -6.76
N PHE A 133 -14.64 0.91 -6.43
CA PHE A 133 -15.62 0.06 -5.77
C PHE A 133 -16.65 -0.41 -6.82
N PRO A 134 -16.83 -1.72 -6.99
CA PRO A 134 -17.84 -2.22 -7.91
C PRO A 134 -19.22 -1.71 -7.48
N ARG A 135 -19.97 -1.14 -8.44
CA ARG A 135 -21.31 -0.58 -8.18
C ARG A 135 -22.40 -1.66 -8.07
N ASP A 136 -22.12 -2.91 -8.48
CA ASP A 136 -23.09 -4.01 -8.52
C ASP A 136 -22.56 -5.30 -7.89
N HIS A 137 -23.48 -6.14 -7.41
CA HIS A 137 -23.25 -7.48 -6.87
C HIS A 137 -22.77 -8.50 -7.94
N ARG A 138 -22.35 -8.03 -9.12
CA ARG A 138 -21.82 -8.87 -10.18
C ARG A 138 -20.43 -9.34 -9.75
N LYS A 139 -20.17 -10.64 -9.93
CA LYS A 139 -18.87 -11.24 -9.62
C LYS A 139 -17.77 -10.38 -10.27
N PRO A 140 -16.74 -9.98 -9.51
CA PRO A 140 -15.66 -9.18 -10.07
C PRO A 140 -15.04 -9.96 -11.24
N HIS A 141 -15.08 -9.39 -12.45
CA HIS A 141 -14.25 -9.89 -13.54
C HIS A 141 -12.80 -9.72 -13.10
N SER A 142 -12.09 -10.84 -12.91
CA SER A 142 -10.87 -10.94 -12.11
C SER A 142 -9.63 -10.31 -12.76
N PHE A 143 -9.77 -9.30 -13.63
CA PHE A 143 -8.68 -8.86 -14.50
C PHE A 143 -8.51 -7.34 -14.62
N LEU A 144 -9.40 -6.52 -14.07
CA LEU A 144 -9.23 -5.07 -14.06
C LEU A 144 -8.66 -4.61 -12.71
N SER A 145 -7.61 -3.77 -12.78
CA SER A 145 -7.03 -3.08 -11.63
C SER A 145 -8.15 -2.50 -10.76
N GLN A 146 -8.17 -2.85 -9.47
CA GLN A 146 -9.14 -2.33 -8.50
C GLN A 146 -8.85 -0.88 -8.12
N ARG A 147 -7.91 -0.25 -8.81
CA ARG A 147 -7.52 1.14 -8.62
C ARG A 147 -7.30 1.84 -9.95
N ILE A 148 -7.60 3.13 -9.96
CA ILE A 148 -7.34 4.01 -11.11
C ILE A 148 -6.38 5.12 -10.69
N MET A 149 -5.43 5.45 -11.58
CA MET A 149 -4.56 6.61 -11.43
C MET A 149 -5.18 7.77 -12.21
N LEU A 150 -5.52 8.86 -11.53
CA LEU A 150 -6.07 10.06 -12.16
C LEU A 150 -5.07 11.23 -12.00
N PRO A 151 -4.69 11.91 -13.09
CA PRO A 151 -3.85 13.09 -13.02
C PRO A 151 -4.66 14.35 -12.70
N PHE A 152 -4.02 15.31 -12.03
CA PHE A 152 -4.52 16.68 -11.86
C PHE A 152 -3.38 17.67 -12.07
N HIS A 153 -3.63 18.69 -12.86
CA HIS A 153 -2.72 19.81 -12.98
C HIS A 153 -3.00 20.77 -11.82
N ILE A 154 -1.97 21.01 -11.02
CA ILE A 154 -1.99 22.06 -10.00
C ILE A 154 -1.23 23.26 -10.57
N ASN A 155 -1.89 24.42 -10.62
CA ASN A 155 -1.22 25.70 -10.90
C ASN A 155 -0.48 26.24 -9.66
N ILE A 156 -0.20 25.37 -8.69
CA ILE A 156 0.41 25.73 -7.41
C ILE A 156 1.63 24.82 -7.28
N TYR A 157 2.79 25.33 -7.68
CA TYR A 157 4.06 24.77 -7.24
C TYR A 157 4.40 25.49 -5.92
N PRO A 158 4.55 24.77 -4.79
CA PRO A 158 4.80 25.40 -3.49
C PRO A 158 6.08 26.22 -3.47
#